data_AF-A0A6S6UJJ3-F1
#
_entry.id   AF-A0A6S6UJJ3-F1
#
_cell.length_a   1.000
_cell.length_b   1.000
_cell.length_c   1.000
_cell.angle_alpha   90.00
_cell.angle_beta   90.00
_cell.angle_gamma   90.00
#
_symmetry.space_group_name_H-M   'P 1'
#
loop_
_entity.id
_entity.type
_entity.pdbx_description
1 polymer ?
#
loop_
_entity_poly.entity_id
_entity_poly.type
_entity_poly.pdbx_seq_one_letter_code
_entity_poly.pdbx_strand_id
1 'polypeptide(L)'
;MLSGIKHAHSGLRWIVLILLLLAIVNAFMGWRKQKAYTDKDKKVHLFAMIFVHIQVLIGFISYYLNLGGKVNFGGMKGNAVIRFFTVEHMTMMLLAIIVITIGFSRSKKIQEAPLRFRLIFISYLIGLVLILAGIPWPFREALGAAWF
;
A
#
# COMPACT_ATOMS: atom_id res chain seq x y z
N MET A 1 14.07 -10.33 -18.75
CA MET A 1 14.26 -9.21 -17.79
C MET A 1 12.95 -8.54 -17.38
N LEU A 2 12.06 -8.13 -18.31
CA LEU A 2 10.79 -7.43 -18.00
C LEU A 2 9.73 -8.28 -17.25
N SER A 3 9.74 -9.60 -17.40
CA SER A 3 8.88 -10.52 -16.62
C SER A 3 9.21 -10.52 -15.12
N GLY A 4 10.48 -10.33 -14.77
CA GLY A 4 10.94 -10.30 -13.38
C GLY A 4 10.29 -9.18 -12.57
N ILE A 5 10.06 -8.01 -13.19
CA ILE A 5 9.41 -6.86 -12.54
C ILE A 5 7.95 -7.19 -12.17
N LYS A 6 7.20 -7.86 -13.05
CA LYS A 6 5.82 -8.28 -12.78
C LYS A 6 5.74 -9.27 -11.63
N HIS A 7 6.58 -10.31 -11.66
CA HIS A 7 6.63 -11.30 -10.60
C HIS A 7 7.09 -10.69 -9.28
N ALA A 8 8.07 -9.80 -9.31
CA ALA A 8 8.51 -9.06 -8.13
C ALA A 8 7.38 -8.21 -7.54
N HIS A 9 6.65 -7.43 -8.36
CA HIS A 9 5.52 -6.63 -7.88
C HIS A 9 4.42 -7.50 -7.26
N SER A 10 4.10 -8.62 -7.90
CA SER A 10 3.05 -9.53 -7.43
C SER A 10 3.42 -10.23 -6.13
N GLY A 11 4.65 -10.74 -6.02
CA GLY A 11 5.16 -11.36 -4.79
C GLY A 11 5.34 -10.37 -3.64
N LEU A 12 5.93 -9.21 -3.92
CA LEU A 12 6.23 -8.17 -2.92
C LEU A 12 4.97 -7.62 -2.26
N ARG A 13 3.83 -7.60 -2.97
CA ARG A 13 2.52 -7.24 -2.41
C ARG A 13 2.21 -7.99 -1.12
N TRP A 14 2.50 -9.29 -1.05
CA TRP A 14 2.22 -10.09 0.14
C TRP A 14 3.11 -9.69 1.32
N ILE A 15 4.38 -9.38 1.07
CA ILE A 15 5.30 -8.86 2.08
C ILE A 15 4.79 -7.51 2.61
N VAL A 16 4.34 -6.62 1.72
CA VAL A 16 3.76 -5.32 2.09
C VAL A 16 2.54 -5.48 2.99
N LEU A 17 1.62 -6.38 2.65
CA LEU A 17 0.42 -6.64 3.44
C LEU A 17 0.77 -7.15 4.84
N ILE A 18 1.72 -8.09 4.95
CA ILE A 18 2.19 -8.60 6.24
C ILE A 18 2.81 -7.48 7.08
N LEU A 19 3.72 -6.68 6.50
CA LEU A 19 4.38 -5.60 7.22
C LEU A 19 3.41 -4.51 7.65
N LEU A 20 2.42 -4.16 6.82
CA LEU A 20 1.37 -3.21 7.19
C LEU A 20 0.51 -3.74 8.35
N LEU A 21 0.10 -5.01 8.31
CA LEU A 21 -0.64 -5.63 9.41
C LEU A 21 0.16 -5.62 10.71
N LEU A 22 1.44 -5.99 10.66
CA LEU A 22 2.33 -5.94 11.82
C LEU A 22 2.46 -4.52 12.39
N ALA A 23 2.62 -3.52 11.53
CA ALA A 23 2.68 -2.11 11.93
C ALA A 23 1.36 -1.63 12.54
N ILE A 24 0.22 -1.99 11.96
CA ILE A 24 -1.11 -1.63 12.48
C ILE A 24 -1.35 -2.28 13.85
N VAL A 25 -1.03 -3.57 14.01
CA VAL A 25 -1.19 -4.29 15.28
C VAL A 25 -0.25 -3.73 16.35
N ASN A 26 1.01 -3.45 16.01
CA ASN A 26 1.95 -2.79 16.91
C ASN A 26 1.40 -1.42 17.37
N ALA A 27 0.97 -0.59 16.43
CA ALA A 27 0.45 0.73 16.71
C ALA A 27 -0.84 0.70 17.54
N PHE A 28 -1.75 -0.21 17.24
CA PHE A 28 -2.98 -0.40 18.01
C PHE A 28 -2.68 -0.79 19.45
N MET A 29 -1.81 -1.79 19.66
CA MET A 29 -1.41 -2.21 21.01
C MET A 29 -0.68 -1.10 21.77
N GLY A 30 0.21 -0.36 21.10
CA GLY A 30 0.93 0.78 21.69
C GLY A 30 -0.02 1.88 22.16
N TRP A 31 -1.02 2.20 21.32
CA TRP A 31 -2.05 3.18 21.66
C TRP A 31 -2.95 2.73 22.81
N ARG A 32 -3.50 1.51 22.74
CA ARG A 32 -4.45 1.02 23.75
C ARG A 32 -3.81 0.77 25.11
N LYS A 33 -2.55 0.34 25.14
CA LYS A 33 -1.79 0.07 26.37
C LYS A 33 -0.98 1.28 26.86
N GLN A 34 -1.12 2.45 26.23
CA GLN A 34 -0.41 3.69 26.59
C GLN A 34 1.11 3.46 26.72
N LYS A 35 1.69 2.66 25.82
CA LYS A 35 3.11 2.28 25.90
C LYS A 35 4.01 3.47 25.59
N ALA A 36 5.20 3.47 26.17
CA ALA A 36 6.30 4.28 25.68
C ALA A 36 6.61 3.90 24.22
N TYR A 37 6.93 4.90 23.40
CA TYR A 37 7.27 4.70 21.99
C TYR A 37 8.77 4.44 21.85
N THR A 38 9.14 3.24 21.39
CA THR A 38 10.54 2.82 21.31
C THR A 38 11.09 2.84 19.89
N ASP A 39 12.41 2.70 19.75
CA ASP A 39 13.05 2.57 18.44
C ASP A 39 12.63 1.30 17.69
N LYS A 40 12.23 0.24 18.41
CA LYS A 40 11.69 -0.97 17.77
C LYS A 40 10.38 -0.66 17.06
N ASP A 41 9.47 0.05 17.72
CA ASP A 41 8.19 0.47 17.14
C ASP A 41 8.42 1.38 15.92
N LYS A 42 9.35 2.34 16.05
CA LYS A 42 9.77 3.21 14.93
C LYS A 42 10.22 2.41 13.72
N LYS A 43 11.06 1.39 13.90
CA LYS A 43 11.56 0.55 12.81
C LYS A 43 10.44 -0.27 12.17
N VAL A 44 9.53 -0.85 12.96
CA VAL A 44 8.37 -1.59 12.42
C VAL A 44 7.53 -0.69 11.51
N HIS A 45 7.18 0.51 11.97
CA HIS A 45 6.42 1.46 11.16
C HIS A 45 7.21 1.91 9.91
N LEU A 46 8.50 2.23 10.08
CA LEU A 46 9.38 2.67 8.99
C LEU A 46 9.47 1.62 7.88
N PHE A 47 9.70 0.34 8.23
CA PHE A 47 9.82 -0.73 7.25
C PHE A 47 8.53 -0.93 6.47
N ALA A 48 7.36 -0.93 7.13
CA ALA A 48 6.09 -1.01 6.43
C ALA A 48 5.93 0.13 5.40
N MET A 49 6.26 1.37 5.78
CA MET A 49 6.23 2.52 4.87
C MET A 49 7.20 2.34 3.70
N ILE A 50 8.46 1.95 3.94
CA ILE A 50 9.46 1.74 2.89
C ILE A 50 9.01 0.68 1.90
N PHE A 51 8.49 -0.45 2.38
CA PHE A 51 8.03 -1.52 1.49
C PHE A 51 6.82 -1.10 0.65
N VAL A 52 5.90 -0.29 1.19
CA VAL A 52 4.84 0.34 0.39
C VAL A 52 5.43 1.22 -0.71
N HIS A 53 6.48 2.01 -0.43
CA HIS A 53 7.13 2.84 -1.46
C HIS A 53 7.76 2.00 -2.55
N ILE A 54 8.49 0.94 -2.18
CA ILE A 54 9.11 0.03 -3.15
C ILE A 54 8.03 -0.63 -4.01
N GLN A 55 6.93 -1.09 -3.41
CA GLN A 55 5.81 -1.69 -4.13
C GLN A 55 5.20 -0.73 -5.15
N VAL A 56 4.91 0.50 -4.74
CA VAL A 56 4.35 1.53 -5.63
C VAL A 56 5.35 1.92 -6.71
N LEU A 57 6.65 2.01 -6.41
CA LEU A 57 7.68 2.33 -7.40
C LEU A 57 7.76 1.25 -8.49
N ILE A 58 7.81 -0.03 -8.11
CA ILE A 58 7.81 -1.15 -9.06
C ILE A 58 6.49 -1.17 -9.86
N GLY A 59 5.37 -0.88 -9.21
CA GLY A 59 4.05 -0.75 -9.85
C GLY A 59 4.01 0.39 -10.86
N PHE A 60 4.61 1.54 -10.53
CA PHE A 60 4.72 2.69 -11.41
C PHE A 60 5.59 2.40 -12.64
N ILE A 61 6.73 1.74 -12.46
CA ILE A 61 7.55 1.27 -13.59
C ILE A 61 6.73 0.33 -14.49
N SER A 62 6.00 -0.62 -13.89
CA SER A 62 5.15 -1.56 -14.63
C SER A 62 4.01 -0.88 -15.39
N TYR A 63 3.42 0.16 -14.78
CA TYR A 63 2.36 0.98 -15.37
C TYR A 63 2.89 1.82 -16.54
N TYR A 64 4.01 2.53 -16.34
CA TYR A 64 4.60 3.41 -17.33
C TYR A 64 5.06 2.64 -18.58
N LEU A 65 5.68 1.47 -18.39
CA LEU A 65 6.08 0.58 -19.48
C LEU A 65 4.93 -0.28 -20.02
N ASN A 66 3.71 -0.10 -19.50
CA ASN A 66 2.53 -0.90 -19.81
C ASN A 66 2.80 -2.41 -19.84
N LEU A 67 3.59 -2.92 -18.88
CA LEU A 67 4.04 -4.31 -18.92
C LEU A 67 2.85 -5.27 -18.93
N GLY A 68 1.77 -4.95 -18.21
CA GLY A 68 0.55 -5.75 -18.16
C GLY A 68 -0.32 -5.69 -19.41
N GLY A 69 -0.07 -4.76 -20.35
CA GLY A 69 -0.91 -4.55 -21.54
C GLY A 69 -2.32 -4.02 -21.25
N LYS A 70 -2.57 -3.54 -20.03
CA LYS A 70 -3.90 -3.11 -19.55
C LYS A 70 -4.04 -1.60 -19.38
N VAL A 71 -2.97 -0.84 -19.60
CA VAL A 71 -2.99 0.63 -19.52
C VAL A 71 -3.31 1.19 -20.90
N ASN A 72 -4.51 1.78 -21.05
CA ASN A 72 -4.95 2.44 -22.29
C ASN A 72 -6.03 3.49 -21.99
N PHE A 73 -5.67 4.77 -22.09
CA PHE A 73 -6.58 5.89 -21.85
C PHE A 73 -7.72 6.00 -22.87
N GLY A 74 -7.49 5.63 -24.14
CA GLY A 74 -8.53 5.64 -25.17
C GLY A 74 -9.52 4.48 -25.03
N GLY A 75 -9.07 3.36 -24.46
CA GLY A 75 -9.85 2.12 -24.29
C GLY A 75 -10.68 2.03 -23.02
N MET A 76 -10.74 3.09 -22.21
CA MET A 76 -11.45 3.06 -20.92
C MET A 76 -12.98 3.00 -21.07
N LYS A 77 -13.51 3.53 -22.18
CA LYS A 77 -14.95 3.50 -22.46
C LYS A 77 -15.37 2.08 -22.86
N GLY A 78 -16.27 1.48 -22.09
CA GLY A 78 -16.81 0.14 -22.36
C GLY A 78 -15.96 -1.03 -21.85
N ASN A 79 -14.77 -0.79 -21.29
CA ASN A 79 -13.94 -1.87 -20.72
C ASN A 79 -13.53 -1.56 -19.27
N ALA A 80 -14.20 -2.23 -18.32
CA ALA A 80 -13.96 -2.06 -16.89
C ALA A 80 -12.55 -2.47 -16.46
N VAL A 81 -11.97 -3.49 -17.09
CA VAL A 81 -10.59 -3.94 -16.81
C VAL A 81 -9.59 -2.85 -17.18
N ILE A 82 -9.70 -2.32 -18.40
CA ILE A 82 -8.80 -1.26 -18.88
C ILE A 82 -8.94 0.00 -18.01
N ARG A 83 -10.17 0.41 -17.68
CA ARG A 83 -10.39 1.56 -16.79
C ARG A 83 -9.77 1.36 -15.41
N PHE A 84 -9.95 0.18 -14.82
CA PHE A 84 -9.41 -0.14 -13.50
C PHE A 84 -7.89 -0.02 -13.47
N PHE A 85 -7.17 -0.67 -14.39
CA PHE A 85 -5.70 -0.64 -14.40
C PHE A 85 -5.13 0.69 -14.88
N THR A 86 -5.85 1.43 -15.73
CA THR A 86 -5.41 2.74 -16.23
C THR A 86 -5.54 3.82 -15.16
N VAL A 87 -6.61 3.84 -14.37
CA VAL A 87 -6.88 4.95 -13.43
C VAL A 87 -7.08 4.46 -12.00
N GLU A 88 -8.08 3.61 -11.77
CA GLU A 88 -8.56 3.31 -10.42
C GLU A 88 -7.48 2.69 -9.53
N HIS A 89 -6.77 1.68 -10.04
CA HIS A 89 -5.68 1.00 -9.34
C HIS A 89 -4.56 1.99 -8.98
N MET A 90 -4.04 2.71 -9.98
CA MET A 90 -2.93 3.65 -9.78
C MET A 90 -3.32 4.75 -8.79
N THR A 91 -4.50 5.33 -8.92
CA THR A 91 -5.00 6.37 -8.01
C THR A 91 -5.09 5.86 -6.57
N MET A 92 -5.66 4.67 -6.34
CA MET A 92 -5.73 4.09 -4.99
C MET A 92 -4.35 3.83 -4.39
N MET A 93 -3.39 3.33 -5.19
CA MET A 93 -2.01 3.11 -4.72
C MET A 93 -1.32 4.42 -4.35
N LEU A 94 -1.49 5.48 -5.14
CA LEU A 94 -0.93 6.81 -4.87
C LEU A 94 -1.55 7.46 -3.61
N LEU A 95 -2.86 7.33 -3.42
CA LEU A 95 -3.50 7.81 -2.20
C LEU A 95 -3.00 7.04 -0.97
N ALA A 96 -2.84 5.72 -1.07
CA ALA A 96 -2.34 4.89 0.03
C ALA A 96 -0.93 5.29 0.47
N ILE A 97 0.01 5.42 -0.48
CA ILE A 97 1.39 5.83 -0.17
C ILE A 97 1.42 7.24 0.45
N ILE A 98 0.65 8.19 -0.08
CA ILE A 98 0.59 9.55 0.48
C ILE A 98 0.12 9.52 1.95
N VAL A 99 -0.98 8.84 2.24
CA VAL A 99 -1.54 8.79 3.60
C VAL A 99 -0.57 8.12 4.57
N ILE A 100 0.04 6.99 4.16
CA ILE A 100 1.04 6.26 4.98
C ILE A 100 2.27 7.14 5.24
N THR A 101 2.77 7.84 4.23
CA THR A 101 3.93 8.74 4.35
C THR A 101 3.64 9.90 5.28
N ILE A 102 2.47 10.53 5.16
CA ILE A 102 2.04 11.62 6.05
C ILE A 102 1.94 11.12 7.48
N GLY A 103 1.30 9.97 7.70
CA GLY A 103 1.17 9.33 9.01
C GLY A 103 2.52 9.12 9.69
N PHE A 104 3.47 8.50 8.98
CA PHE A 104 4.81 8.27 9.50
C PHE A 104 5.60 9.56 9.70
N SER A 105 5.52 10.50 8.76
CA SER A 105 6.30 11.74 8.81
C SER A 105 5.83 12.66 9.93
N ARG A 106 4.52 12.72 10.19
CA ARG A 106 3.94 13.50 11.28
C ARG A 106 4.13 12.85 12.64
N SER A 107 4.10 11.51 12.75
CA SER A 107 4.30 10.83 14.04
C SER A 107 5.68 11.12 14.66
N LYS A 108 6.71 11.34 13.83
CA LYS A 108 8.05 11.73 14.28
C LYS A 108 8.07 13.07 15.05
N LYS A 109 7.10 13.96 14.81
CA LYS A 109 7.04 15.31 15.39
C LYS A 109 6.19 15.41 16.67
N ILE A 110 5.36 14.41 16.95
CA ILE A 110 4.53 14.35 18.16
C ILE A 110 5.42 13.99 19.35
N GLN A 111 5.23 14.54 20.55
CA GLN A 111 6.01 14.15 21.74
C GLN A 111 5.34 13.02 22.52
N GLU A 112 4.02 13.08 22.66
CA GLU A 112 3.22 12.08 23.37
C GLU A 112 3.18 10.73 22.63
N ALA A 113 3.74 9.69 23.26
CA ALA A 113 3.80 8.34 22.69
C ALA A 113 2.42 7.77 22.27
N PRO A 114 1.34 7.89 23.07
CA PRO A 114 0.03 7.38 22.68
C PRO A 114 -0.53 8.04 21.42
N LEU A 115 -0.30 9.35 21.26
CA LEU A 115 -0.72 10.10 20.06
C LEU A 115 0.09 9.69 18.82
N ARG A 116 1.39 9.38 18.97
CA ARG A 116 2.21 8.80 17.88
C ARG A 116 1.60 7.51 17.36
N PHE A 117 1.30 6.58 18.29
CA PHE A 117 0.73 5.29 17.95
C PHE A 117 -0.64 5.42 17.29
N ARG A 118 -1.52 6.28 17.84
CA ARG A 118 -2.85 6.54 17.25
C ARG A 118 -2.74 7.05 15.80
N LEU A 119 -1.85 8.01 15.55
CA LEU A 119 -1.67 8.57 14.21
C LEU A 119 -1.18 7.52 13.21
N ILE A 120 -0.19 6.70 13.59
CA ILE A 120 0.27 5.59 12.75
C ILE A 120 -0.86 4.60 12.49
N PHE A 121 -1.58 4.17 13.53
CA PHE A 121 -2.67 3.22 13.42
C PHE A 121 -3.73 3.69 12.40
N ILE A 122 -4.24 4.92 12.55
CA ILE A 122 -5.28 5.46 11.68
C ILE A 122 -4.78 5.58 10.23
N SER A 123 -3.61 6.20 10.03
CA SER A 123 -3.08 6.42 8.68
C SER A 123 -2.75 5.12 7.96
N TYR A 124 -2.16 4.13 8.65
CA TYR A 124 -1.80 2.86 8.04
C TYR A 124 -3.02 1.99 7.80
N LEU A 125 -4.05 2.07 8.66
CA LEU A 125 -5.32 1.40 8.44
C LEU A 125 -6.03 1.94 7.19
N ILE A 126 -6.10 3.27 7.03
CA ILE A 126 -6.66 3.90 5.82
C ILE A 126 -5.85 3.47 4.58
N GLY A 127 -4.52 3.52 4.67
CA GLY A 127 -3.64 3.06 3.58
C GLY A 127 -3.84 1.59 3.22
N LEU A 128 -4.01 0.71 4.22
CA LEU A 128 -4.31 -0.70 4.01
C LEU A 128 -5.65 -0.89 3.29
N VAL A 129 -6.71 -0.19 3.72
CA VAL A 129 -8.03 -0.28 3.06
C VAL A 129 -7.95 0.16 1.60
N LEU A 130 -7.24 1.26 1.30
CA LEU A 130 -7.01 1.72 -0.07
C LEU A 130 -6.23 0.67 -0.90
N ILE A 131 -5.19 0.07 -0.31
CA ILE A 131 -4.42 -1.00 -0.96
C ILE A 131 -5.31 -2.21 -1.26
N LEU A 132 -6.10 -2.68 -0.29
CA LEU A 132 -7.00 -3.82 -0.46
C LEU A 132 -8.07 -3.53 -1.53
N ALA A 133 -8.63 -2.32 -1.57
CA ALA A 133 -9.59 -1.92 -2.61
C ALA A 133 -8.94 -1.85 -4.01
N GLY A 134 -7.67 -1.46 -4.07
CA GLY A 134 -6.90 -1.35 -5.30
C GLY A 134 -6.30 -2.66 -5.79
N ILE A 135 -6.28 -3.74 -5.01
CA ILE A 135 -5.83 -5.05 -5.49
C ILE A 135 -6.95 -5.67 -6.36
N PRO A 136 -6.64 -6.11 -7.60
CA PRO A 136 -7.59 -6.83 -8.43
C PRO A 136 -7.68 -8.28 -7.93
N TRP A 137 -8.47 -8.51 -6.89
CA TRP A 137 -8.61 -9.85 -6.33
C TRP A 137 -9.26 -10.83 -7.30
N PRO A 138 -8.94 -12.14 -7.24
CA PRO A 138 -9.55 -13.14 -8.11
C PRO A 138 -11.07 -13.28 -7.96
N PHE A 139 -11.61 -13.01 -6.77
CA PHE A 139 -13.05 -12.97 -6.54
C PHE A 139 -13.76 -11.76 -7.18
N ARG A 140 -13.00 -10.79 -7.72
CA ARG A 140 -13.54 -9.73 -8.58
C ARG A 140 -13.48 -10.22 -10.02
N GLU A 141 -14.31 -11.19 -10.38
CA GLU A 141 -14.30 -11.89 -11.67
C GLU A 141 -14.22 -10.93 -12.87
N ALA A 142 -14.92 -9.79 -12.78
CA ALA A 142 -14.90 -8.72 -13.78
C ALA A 142 -13.51 -8.12 -14.08
N LEU A 143 -12.49 -8.37 -13.26
CA LEU A 143 -11.11 -7.89 -13.42
C LEU A 143 -10.15 -8.95 -13.98
N GLY A 144 -10.55 -10.23 -13.99
CA GLY A 144 -9.79 -11.35 -14.58
C GLY A 144 -8.35 -11.48 -14.07
N ALA A 145 -8.14 -11.30 -12.76
CA ALA A 145 -6.83 -11.34 -12.13
C ALA A 145 -6.63 -12.60 -11.29
N ALA A 146 -5.38 -13.06 -11.19
CA ALA A 146 -5.00 -14.20 -10.38
C ALA A 146 -4.37 -13.74 -9.04
N TRP A 147 -4.14 -14.69 -8.13
CA TRP A 147 -3.43 -14.43 -6.89
C TRP A 147 -1.98 -14.01 -7.10
N PHE A 148 -1.39 -14.29 -8.28
CA PHE A 148 -0.02 -13.94 -8.64
C PHE A 148 0.06 -13.37 -10.06
#